data_AF-A0A9W6ZPW9-F1
#
_entry.id   AF-A0A9W6ZPW9-F1
#
_cell.length_a   1.000
_cell.length_b   1.000
_cell.length_c   1.000
_cell.angle_alpha   90.00
_cell.angle_beta   90.00
_cell.angle_gamma   90.00
#
_symmetry.space_group_name_H-M   'P 1'
#
loop_
_entity.id
_entity.type
_entity.pdbx_description
1 polymer ?
#
loop_
_entity_poly.entity_id
_entity_poly.type
_entity_poly.pdbx_seq_one_letter_code
_entity_poly.pdbx_strand_id
1 'polypeptide(L)'
;MSSFSNLPRATQTNLEASAFRFLVQHLRERSSSVSNMLLMSVSGFCRNCLTKWLTLSSRSLPETAHLPLDFFANYVYGEDPKAWKEKYNGTPSEELKSNYEASKSIHAKHDKKALEPKQPLQSNVCCKDADELCALPPPPSTSSATSKNSIPLPQPPTSTPHLNVITVIVSDRLYNNQYPDGDKCFPAIERCLKKFASSADLTITPPTIIPDDKSTITSTLSQKIASSTSTSSTSNPTKTILLTCGGTGFSPRDTTPEATLSLSLDKNFTQLISHSLRVSSEDDVMASLSRGVCGEKEGVFLCNLPGKPEGVEGVLEEVFKGVLWWAGEE
;
A
#
# COMPACT_ATOMS: atom_id res chain seq x y z
N MET A 1 -6.93 -22.24 10.34
CA MET A 1 -7.91 -21.20 9.96
C MET A 1 -7.15 -19.89 9.82
N SER A 2 -7.13 -19.29 8.64
CA SER A 2 -6.48 -17.99 8.39
C SER A 2 -7.16 -16.90 9.23
N SER A 3 -6.38 -16.19 10.05
CA SER A 3 -6.88 -15.04 10.82
C SER A 3 -7.34 -13.91 9.89
N PHE A 4 -8.31 -13.09 10.31
CA PHE A 4 -8.75 -11.90 9.57
C PHE A 4 -7.58 -10.95 9.25
N SER A 5 -6.59 -10.90 10.15
CA SER A 5 -5.34 -10.13 9.99
C SER A 5 -4.50 -10.56 8.78
N ASN A 6 -4.73 -11.76 8.24
CA ASN A 6 -3.94 -12.30 7.13
C ASN A 6 -4.54 -11.96 5.75
N LEU A 7 -5.69 -11.27 5.70
CA LEU A 7 -6.26 -10.78 4.45
C LEU A 7 -5.51 -9.55 3.95
N PRO A 8 -5.47 -9.27 2.63
CA PRO A 8 -4.91 -8.02 2.12
C PRO A 8 -5.57 -6.80 2.78
N ARG A 9 -4.80 -5.75 3.06
CA ARG A 9 -5.29 -4.56 3.80
C ARG A 9 -6.50 -3.90 3.13
N ALA A 10 -6.51 -3.84 1.80
CA ALA A 10 -7.64 -3.35 1.03
C ALA A 10 -8.92 -4.17 1.26
N THR A 11 -8.80 -5.49 1.35
CA THR A 11 -9.92 -6.41 1.65
C THR A 11 -10.44 -6.21 3.06
N GLN A 12 -9.54 -6.12 4.06
CA GLN A 12 -9.91 -5.81 5.44
C GLN A 12 -10.70 -4.50 5.52
N THR A 13 -10.17 -3.44 4.90
CA THR A 13 -10.79 -2.11 4.85
C THR A 13 -12.18 -2.16 4.22
N ASN A 14 -12.35 -2.89 3.11
CA ASN A 14 -13.64 -3.02 2.44
C ASN A 14 -14.68 -3.75 3.30
N LEU A 15 -14.28 -4.80 4.00
CA LEU A 15 -15.15 -5.55 4.90
C LEU A 15 -15.54 -4.71 6.12
N GLU A 16 -14.58 -4.03 6.76
CA GLU A 16 -14.82 -3.12 7.88
C GLU A 16 -15.76 -1.97 7.49
N ALA A 17 -15.51 -1.32 6.36
CA ALA A 17 -16.37 -0.25 5.83
C ALA A 17 -17.77 -0.75 5.46
N SER A 18 -17.88 -1.98 4.93
CA SER A 18 -19.18 -2.62 4.67
C SER A 18 -19.94 -2.87 5.97
N ALA A 19 -19.30 -3.45 6.98
CA ALA A 19 -19.90 -3.69 8.29
C ALA A 19 -20.39 -2.40 8.95
N PHE A 20 -19.61 -1.31 8.87
CA PHE A 20 -20.03 0.01 9.37
C PHE A 20 -21.28 0.53 8.65
N ARG A 21 -21.35 0.40 7.31
CA ARG A 21 -22.54 0.79 6.53
C ARG A 21 -23.77 0.00 6.95
N PHE A 22 -23.63 -1.32 7.18
CA PHE A 22 -24.71 -2.14 7.72
C PHE A 22 -25.16 -1.69 9.10
N LEU A 23 -24.23 -1.40 10.01
CA LEU A 23 -24.56 -0.89 11.35
C LEU A 23 -25.36 0.42 11.27
N VAL A 24 -24.88 1.38 10.47
CA VAL A 24 -25.56 2.67 10.29
C VAL A 24 -26.97 2.45 9.74
N GLN A 25 -27.11 1.65 8.68
CA GLN A 25 -28.41 1.35 8.09
C GLN A 25 -29.37 0.67 9.09
N HIS A 26 -28.88 -0.33 9.82
CA HIS A 26 -29.66 -1.02 10.85
C HIS A 26 -30.15 -0.07 11.95
N LEU A 27 -29.31 0.87 12.38
CA LEU A 27 -29.71 1.89 13.35
C LEU A 27 -30.75 2.86 12.78
N ARG A 28 -30.72 3.18 11.48
CA ARG A 28 -31.74 4.03 10.86
C ARG A 28 -33.10 3.34 10.85
N GLU A 29 -33.15 2.07 10.44
CA GLU A 29 -34.38 1.25 10.41
C GLU A 29 -35.02 1.11 11.80
N ARG A 30 -34.20 1.16 12.85
CA ARG A 30 -34.64 1.07 14.24
C ARG A 30 -34.88 2.42 14.92
N SER A 31 -34.92 3.53 14.18
CA SER A 31 -35.05 4.88 14.77
C SER A 31 -36.29 5.03 15.67
N SER A 32 -37.41 4.39 15.32
CA SER A 32 -38.66 4.43 16.08
C SER A 32 -38.63 3.64 17.40
N SER A 33 -37.72 2.66 17.52
CA SER A 33 -37.67 1.75 18.69
C SER A 33 -36.38 1.90 19.51
N VAL A 34 -35.35 2.57 18.98
CA VAL A 34 -34.03 2.66 19.59
C VAL A 34 -33.55 4.12 19.59
N SER A 35 -33.77 4.78 20.73
CA SER A 35 -33.28 6.13 20.99
C SER A 35 -31.77 6.17 21.23
N ASN A 36 -31.16 7.35 21.07
CA ASN A 36 -29.74 7.51 21.39
C ASN A 36 -29.45 7.29 22.87
N MET A 37 -30.37 7.68 23.75
CA MET A 37 -30.22 7.49 25.19
C MET A 37 -30.18 6.00 25.56
N LEU A 38 -31.05 5.19 24.95
CA LEU A 38 -31.03 3.74 25.11
C LEU A 38 -29.72 3.11 24.63
N LEU A 39 -29.21 3.53 23.47
CA LEU A 39 -27.92 3.05 22.98
C LEU A 39 -26.78 3.39 23.95
N MET A 40 -26.72 4.63 24.43
CA MET A 40 -25.72 5.04 25.42
C MET A 40 -25.81 4.21 26.71
N SER A 41 -27.02 3.91 27.19
CA SER A 41 -27.23 3.12 28.42
C SER A 41 -26.77 1.67 28.31
N VAL A 42 -26.84 1.07 27.11
CA VAL A 42 -26.53 -0.36 26.91
C VAL A 42 -25.12 -0.57 26.36
N SER A 43 -24.73 0.16 25.32
CA SER A 43 -23.47 -0.07 24.60
C SER A 43 -22.41 1.01 24.86
N GLY A 44 -22.77 2.10 25.55
CA GLY A 44 -21.85 3.21 25.79
C GLY A 44 -21.59 4.10 24.57
N PHE A 45 -22.26 3.89 23.43
CA PHE A 45 -22.15 4.77 22.26
C PHE A 45 -23.50 4.91 21.55
N CYS A 46 -23.69 6.00 20.80
CA CYS A 46 -24.90 6.21 20.00
C CYS A 46 -24.57 6.76 18.61
N ARG A 47 -25.59 7.15 17.84
CA ARG A 47 -25.45 7.74 16.50
C ARG A 47 -24.51 8.95 16.48
N ASN A 48 -24.55 9.80 17.51
CA ASN A 48 -23.62 10.94 17.64
C ASN A 48 -22.16 10.51 17.78
N CYS A 49 -21.89 9.37 18.42
CA CYS A 49 -20.54 8.82 18.52
C CYS A 49 -20.04 8.37 17.15
N LEU A 50 -20.89 7.73 16.34
CA LEU A 50 -20.57 7.35 14.95
C LEU A 50 -20.23 8.57 14.10
N THR A 51 -21.02 9.65 14.23
CA THR A 51 -20.75 10.94 13.57
C THR A 51 -19.38 11.51 13.96
N LYS A 52 -19.05 11.49 15.26
CA LYS A 52 -17.76 11.97 15.76
C LYS A 52 -16.60 11.10 15.26
N TRP A 53 -16.76 9.78 15.21
CA TRP A 53 -15.73 8.90 14.67
C TRP A 53 -15.48 9.16 13.19
N LEU A 54 -16.52 9.32 12.37
CA LEU A 54 -16.35 9.73 10.97
C LEU A 54 -15.65 11.09 10.83
N THR A 55 -16.01 12.04 11.69
CA THR A 55 -15.36 13.36 11.73
C THR A 55 -13.87 13.22 12.04
N LEU A 56 -13.52 12.49 13.10
CA LEU A 56 -12.13 12.23 13.49
C LEU A 56 -11.35 11.47 12.39
N SER A 57 -11.98 10.49 11.74
CA SER A 57 -11.39 9.79 10.59
C SER A 57 -11.10 10.75 9.43
N SER A 58 -12.00 11.71 9.16
CA SER A 58 -11.74 12.74 8.15
C SER A 58 -10.53 13.61 8.51
N ARG A 59 -10.26 13.83 9.81
CA ARG A 59 -9.09 14.62 10.26
C ARG A 59 -7.75 13.92 10.03
N SER A 60 -7.73 12.60 9.88
CA SER A 60 -6.53 11.86 9.48
C SER A 60 -6.25 11.92 7.98
N LEU A 61 -7.16 12.48 7.17
CA LEU A 61 -6.97 12.67 5.73
C LEU A 61 -6.40 14.07 5.44
N PRO A 62 -5.93 14.34 4.21
CA PRO A 62 -5.54 15.68 3.77
C PRO A 62 -6.65 16.71 4.03
N GLU A 63 -6.29 17.98 4.29
CA GLU A 63 -7.25 19.03 4.64
C GLU A 63 -8.35 19.22 3.59
N THR A 64 -8.07 18.92 2.32
CA THR A 64 -9.06 18.96 1.23
C THR A 64 -10.20 17.93 1.38
N ALA A 65 -9.99 16.87 2.18
CA ALA A 65 -10.97 15.82 2.45
C ALA A 65 -11.70 16.01 3.80
N HIS A 66 -11.42 17.10 4.51
CA HIS A 66 -12.05 17.38 5.80
C HIS A 66 -13.50 17.84 5.59
N LEU A 67 -14.43 17.19 6.27
CA LEU A 67 -15.85 17.50 6.18
C LEU A 67 -16.41 17.95 7.54
N PRO A 68 -17.43 18.82 7.56
CA PRO A 68 -18.01 19.31 8.80
C PRO A 68 -18.80 18.20 9.51
N LEU A 69 -18.93 18.34 10.83
CA LEU A 69 -19.64 17.37 11.67
C LEU A 69 -21.08 17.12 11.19
N ASP A 70 -21.78 18.16 10.76
CA ASP A 70 -23.16 18.08 10.28
C ASP A 70 -23.28 17.25 8.99
N PHE A 71 -22.25 17.23 8.14
CA PHE A 71 -22.23 16.36 6.96
C PHE A 71 -22.33 14.89 7.38
N PHE A 72 -21.49 14.49 8.35
CA PHE A 72 -21.51 13.13 8.87
C PHE A 72 -22.73 12.84 9.74
N ALA A 73 -23.30 13.85 10.39
CA ALA A 73 -24.55 13.69 11.12
C ALA A 73 -25.69 13.34 10.15
N ASN A 74 -25.88 14.13 9.10
CA ASN A 74 -26.84 13.85 8.03
C ASN A 74 -26.64 12.46 7.43
N TYR A 75 -25.38 12.08 7.19
CA TYR A 75 -25.07 10.72 6.78
C TYR A 75 -25.55 9.69 7.81
N VAL A 76 -25.12 9.73 9.07
CA VAL A 76 -25.46 8.68 10.06
C VAL A 76 -26.98 8.59 10.29
N TYR A 77 -27.67 9.71 10.43
CA TYR A 77 -29.12 9.73 10.68
C TYR A 77 -29.95 9.40 9.44
N GLY A 78 -29.42 9.62 8.23
CA GLY A 78 -30.15 9.47 6.97
C GLY A 78 -31.09 10.63 6.66
N GLU A 79 -31.17 11.62 7.56
CA GLU A 79 -31.92 12.86 7.45
C GLU A 79 -31.29 13.91 8.38
N ASP A 80 -31.83 15.13 8.38
CA ASP A 80 -31.37 16.17 9.30
C ASP A 80 -31.54 15.73 10.77
N PRO A 81 -30.49 15.82 11.61
CA PRO A 81 -30.56 15.36 13.00
C PRO A 81 -31.61 16.07 13.86
N LYS A 82 -31.97 17.33 13.55
CA LYS A 82 -33.02 18.06 14.27
C LYS A 82 -34.38 17.47 13.90
N ALA A 83 -34.63 17.27 12.61
CA ALA A 83 -35.84 16.62 12.12
C ALA A 83 -35.99 15.20 12.68
N TRP A 84 -34.90 14.42 12.72
CA TRP A 84 -34.89 13.09 13.33
C TRP A 84 -35.27 13.15 14.82
N LYS A 85 -34.72 14.13 15.56
CA LYS A 85 -34.96 14.30 16.99
C LYS A 85 -36.44 14.61 17.27
N GLU A 86 -37.06 15.46 16.46
CA GLU A 86 -38.48 15.80 16.56
C GLU A 86 -39.38 14.58 16.29
N LYS A 87 -39.00 13.72 15.33
CA LYS A 87 -39.77 12.52 14.97
C LYS A 87 -39.67 11.39 16.00
N TYR A 88 -38.47 11.14 16.54
CA TYR A 88 -38.18 9.89 17.25
C TYR A 88 -37.73 10.05 18.70
N ASN A 89 -37.38 11.27 19.13
CA ASN A 89 -36.75 11.50 20.43
C ASN A 89 -37.75 12.15 21.41
N GLY A 90 -38.78 11.38 21.76
CA GLY A 90 -39.76 11.75 22.78
C GLY A 90 -39.17 11.80 24.20
N THR A 91 -40.00 12.19 25.17
CA THR A 91 -39.58 12.32 26.57
C THR A 91 -39.15 10.96 27.14
N PRO A 92 -37.89 10.79 27.63
CA PRO A 92 -37.43 9.53 28.20
C PRO A 92 -38.15 9.16 29.49
N SER A 93 -38.37 7.86 29.73
CA SER A 93 -38.84 7.36 31.02
C SER A 93 -37.81 7.58 32.13
N GLU A 94 -38.27 7.67 33.39
CA GLU A 94 -37.38 7.83 34.55
C GLU A 94 -36.38 6.68 34.70
N GLU A 95 -36.80 5.45 34.39
CA GLU A 95 -35.92 4.28 34.37
C GLU A 95 -34.78 4.45 33.34
N LEU A 96 -35.10 4.92 32.13
CA LEU A 96 -34.10 5.13 31.09
C LEU A 96 -33.10 6.23 31.47
N LYS A 97 -33.56 7.27 32.18
CA LYS A 97 -32.71 8.31 32.76
C LYS A 97 -31.75 7.75 33.80
N SER A 98 -32.26 6.93 34.72
CA SER A 98 -31.44 6.27 35.74
C SER A 98 -30.37 5.36 35.11
N ASN A 99 -30.76 4.55 34.12
CA ASN A 99 -29.83 3.67 33.41
C ASN A 99 -28.75 4.46 32.66
N TYR A 100 -29.11 5.58 32.03
CA TYR A 100 -28.14 6.43 31.35
C TYR A 100 -27.11 7.01 32.33
N GLU A 101 -27.56 7.49 33.49
CA GLU A 101 -26.69 8.02 34.54
C GLU A 101 -25.73 6.95 35.09
N ALA A 102 -26.25 5.74 35.36
CA ALA A 102 -25.45 4.61 35.82
C ALA A 102 -24.39 4.16 34.79
N SER A 103 -24.69 4.29 33.50
CA SER A 103 -23.80 3.87 32.40
C SER A 103 -22.70 4.89 32.05
N LYS A 104 -22.62 6.06 32.68
CA LYS A 104 -21.65 7.12 32.31
C LYS A 104 -20.19 6.66 32.24
N SER A 105 -19.80 5.68 33.05
CA SER A 105 -18.44 5.13 33.08
C SER A 105 -18.03 4.45 31.78
N ILE A 106 -18.99 3.87 31.03
CA ILE A 106 -18.75 3.14 29.77
C ILE A 106 -18.94 4.00 28.52
N HIS A 107 -19.31 5.28 28.68
CA HIS A 107 -19.57 6.14 27.52
C HIS A 107 -18.31 6.40 26.71
N ALA A 108 -18.45 6.31 25.38
CA ALA A 108 -17.37 6.52 24.42
C ALA A 108 -16.76 7.92 24.60
N LYS A 109 -15.44 7.95 24.75
CA LYS A 109 -14.66 9.18 24.88
C LYS A 109 -14.19 9.64 23.51
N HIS A 110 -14.22 10.95 23.30
CA HIS A 110 -13.78 11.57 22.05
C HIS A 110 -12.89 12.76 22.39
N ASP A 111 -11.80 12.94 21.63
CA ASP A 111 -10.97 14.12 21.73
C ASP A 111 -11.73 15.33 21.19
N LYS A 112 -12.08 16.26 22.09
CA LYS A 112 -12.83 17.47 21.73
C LYS A 112 -12.00 18.42 20.87
N LYS A 113 -10.68 18.50 21.09
CA LYS A 113 -9.79 19.38 20.31
C LYS A 113 -9.69 18.91 18.88
N ALA A 114 -9.64 17.60 18.66
CA ALA A 114 -9.60 17.02 17.31
C ALA A 114 -10.94 17.14 16.55
N LEU A 115 -12.06 17.38 17.24
CA LEU A 115 -13.37 17.59 16.60
C LEU A 115 -13.56 19.03 16.11
N GLU A 116 -12.81 19.99 16.66
CA GLU A 116 -12.88 21.38 16.22
C GLU A 116 -12.41 21.49 14.75
N PRO A 117 -13.11 22.28 13.91
CA PRO A 117 -12.64 22.54 12.57
C PRO A 117 -11.28 23.25 12.66
N LYS A 118 -10.24 22.68 12.04
CA LYS A 118 -8.98 23.40 11.88
C LYS A 118 -9.28 24.66 11.07
N GLN A 119 -8.95 25.82 11.63
CA GLN A 119 -9.00 27.05 10.85
C GLN A 119 -8.06 26.88 9.66
N PRO A 120 -8.49 27.26 8.44
CA PRO A 120 -7.59 27.24 7.30
C PRO A 120 -6.37 28.10 7.68
N LEU A 121 -5.17 27.55 7.49
CA LEU A 121 -3.95 28.32 7.58
C LEU A 121 -4.07 29.44 6.54
N GLN A 122 -4.37 30.66 6.98
CA GLN A 122 -4.29 31.83 6.13
C GLN A 122 -2.81 32.06 5.82
N SER A 123 -2.31 31.45 4.76
CA SER A 123 -1.00 31.76 4.22
C SER A 123 -1.12 33.11 3.52
N ASN A 124 -0.64 34.17 4.18
CA ASN A 124 -0.45 35.50 3.58
C ASN A 124 0.75 35.54 2.62
N VAL A 125 0.97 34.47 1.85
CA VAL A 125 2.09 34.35 0.92
C VAL A 125 1.55 33.87 -0.42
N CYS A 126 1.78 34.70 -1.43
CA CYS A 126 1.44 34.57 -2.85
C CYS A 126 0.04 35.00 -3.28
N CYS A 127 -0.01 36.27 -3.66
CA CYS A 127 -0.88 36.84 -4.67
C CYS A 127 -1.02 35.94 -5.91
N LYS A 128 -2.21 35.37 -6.09
CA LYS A 128 -3.09 35.45 -7.27
C LYS A 128 -4.36 34.67 -6.95
N ASP A 129 -5.53 35.25 -7.21
CA ASP A 129 -6.81 34.60 -6.96
C ASP A 129 -6.91 33.29 -7.74
N ALA A 130 -7.04 32.18 -7.02
CA ALA A 130 -7.19 30.84 -7.59
C ALA A 130 -8.47 30.71 -8.46
N ASP A 131 -9.39 31.66 -8.35
CA ASP A 131 -10.63 31.71 -9.11
C ASP A 131 -10.42 31.98 -10.61
N GLU A 132 -9.31 32.64 -11.02
CA GLU A 132 -8.98 32.83 -12.44
C GLU A 132 -8.41 31.56 -13.10
N LEU A 133 -7.83 30.64 -12.33
CA LEU A 133 -7.25 29.39 -12.85
C LEU A 133 -8.27 28.23 -12.91
N CYS A 134 -9.38 28.34 -12.18
CA CYS A 134 -10.41 27.30 -12.08
C CYS A 134 -11.65 27.54 -12.96
N ALA A 135 -11.70 28.62 -13.75
CA ALA A 135 -12.82 28.95 -14.63
C ALA A 135 -12.87 28.12 -15.93
N LEU A 136 -12.51 26.83 -15.88
CA LEU A 136 -12.92 25.90 -16.93
C LEU A 136 -14.30 25.34 -16.55
N PRO A 137 -15.28 25.38 -17.47
CA PRO A 137 -16.60 24.83 -17.19
C PRO A 137 -16.45 23.34 -16.80
N PRO A 138 -17.24 22.86 -15.83
CA PRO A 138 -17.22 21.45 -15.46
C PRO A 138 -17.50 20.62 -16.72
N PRO A 139 -16.78 19.51 -16.95
CA PRO A 139 -17.14 18.61 -18.04
C PRO A 139 -18.59 18.16 -17.84
N PRO A 140 -19.37 17.99 -18.93
CA PRO A 140 -20.76 17.60 -18.82
C PRO A 140 -20.87 16.32 -17.99
N SER A 141 -21.74 16.38 -16.99
CA SER A 141 -22.13 15.27 -16.12
C SER A 141 -22.80 14.18 -16.95
N THR A 142 -21.99 13.30 -17.53
CA THR A 142 -22.46 12.02 -18.04
C THR A 142 -22.65 11.08 -16.86
N SER A 143 -23.89 11.07 -16.37
CA SER A 143 -24.42 9.98 -15.57
C SER A 143 -24.32 8.68 -16.38
N SER A 144 -23.29 7.90 -16.12
CA SER A 144 -23.42 6.45 -16.03
C SER A 144 -22.27 5.93 -15.18
N ALA A 145 -22.56 5.64 -13.91
CA ALA A 145 -21.79 4.65 -13.19
C ALA A 145 -22.09 3.30 -13.84
N THR A 146 -21.48 3.04 -15.00
CA THR A 146 -21.27 1.68 -15.45
C THR A 146 -20.41 1.03 -14.38
N SER A 147 -20.94 -0.06 -13.82
CA SER A 147 -20.19 -1.08 -13.09
C SER A 147 -18.75 -1.08 -13.60
N LYS A 148 -17.79 -0.84 -12.70
CA LYS A 148 -16.40 -1.21 -12.97
C LYS A 148 -16.41 -2.72 -13.17
N ASN A 149 -16.68 -3.15 -14.41
CA ASN A 149 -16.31 -4.47 -14.88
C ASN A 149 -14.82 -4.54 -14.56
N SER A 150 -14.49 -5.42 -13.61
CA SER A 150 -13.12 -5.82 -13.34
C SER A 150 -12.55 -6.21 -14.69
N ILE A 151 -11.73 -5.35 -15.29
CA ILE A 151 -10.94 -5.70 -16.46
C ILE A 151 -10.17 -6.93 -15.99
N PRO A 152 -10.39 -8.11 -16.58
CA PRO A 152 -9.65 -9.30 -16.19
C PRO A 152 -8.18 -8.93 -16.27
N LEU A 153 -7.45 -9.06 -15.15
CA LEU A 153 -6.01 -8.93 -15.19
C LEU A 153 -5.55 -9.92 -16.27
N PRO A 154 -4.78 -9.45 -17.26
CA PRO A 154 -4.28 -10.35 -18.28
C PRO A 154 -3.52 -11.48 -17.54
N GLN A 155 -3.62 -12.71 -18.05
CA GLN A 155 -2.92 -13.86 -17.48
C GLN A 155 -1.56 -14.02 -18.15
N PRO A 156 -0.48 -14.30 -17.40
CA PRO A 156 0.84 -14.45 -17.99
C PRO A 156 0.82 -15.52 -19.09
N PRO A 157 1.76 -15.46 -20.06
CA PRO A 157 1.85 -16.43 -21.14
C PRO A 157 1.85 -17.87 -20.63
N THR A 158 1.22 -18.78 -21.38
CA THR A 158 0.96 -20.16 -20.93
C THR A 158 2.23 -21.02 -20.90
N SER A 159 3.31 -20.58 -21.54
CA SER A 159 4.62 -21.22 -21.48
C SER A 159 5.25 -20.99 -20.12
N THR A 160 5.79 -22.05 -19.52
CA THR A 160 6.60 -21.95 -18.30
C THR A 160 8.02 -21.53 -18.69
N PRO A 161 8.45 -20.27 -18.44
CA PRO A 161 9.78 -19.83 -18.82
C PRO A 161 10.84 -20.50 -17.93
N HIS A 162 12.01 -20.75 -18.50
CA HIS A 162 13.20 -21.15 -17.74
C HIS A 162 13.97 -19.88 -17.34
N LEU A 163 14.10 -19.64 -16.04
CA LEU A 163 14.69 -18.44 -15.48
C LEU A 163 15.93 -18.77 -14.67
N ASN A 164 17.07 -18.22 -15.08
CA ASN A 164 18.28 -18.23 -14.30
C ASN A 164 18.33 -17.00 -13.39
N VAL A 165 18.36 -17.20 -12.08
CA VAL A 165 18.38 -16.13 -11.08
C VAL A 165 19.79 -15.99 -10.51
N ILE A 166 20.37 -14.81 -10.74
CA ILE A 166 21.66 -14.40 -10.22
C ILE A 166 21.41 -13.36 -9.14
N THR A 167 22.02 -13.54 -7.97
CA THR A 167 21.93 -12.58 -6.86
C THR A 167 23.29 -11.97 -6.56
N VAL A 168 23.33 -10.64 -6.41
CA VAL A 168 24.48 -9.88 -5.93
C VAL A 168 24.09 -9.15 -4.65
N ILE A 169 24.76 -9.46 -3.55
CA ILE A 169 24.50 -8.82 -2.25
C ILE A 169 25.51 -7.71 -2.07
N VAL A 170 24.99 -6.50 -1.88
CA VAL A 170 25.79 -5.29 -1.70
C VAL A 170 25.74 -4.92 -0.22
N SER A 171 26.82 -5.19 0.51
CA SER A 171 26.93 -4.86 1.92
C SER A 171 28.38 -4.87 2.40
N ASP A 172 28.87 -3.71 2.83
CA ASP A 172 30.19 -3.59 3.48
C ASP A 172 30.32 -4.53 4.69
N ARG A 173 29.25 -4.67 5.49
CA ARG A 173 29.28 -5.47 6.72
C ARG A 173 29.35 -6.97 6.43
N LEU A 174 28.56 -7.47 5.47
CA LEU A 174 28.63 -8.88 5.06
C LEU A 174 29.98 -9.18 4.41
N TYR A 175 30.45 -8.30 3.53
CA TYR A 175 31.74 -8.47 2.87
C TYR A 175 32.90 -8.56 3.88
N ASN A 176 32.84 -7.80 4.97
CA ASN A 176 33.82 -7.84 6.06
C ASN A 176 33.51 -8.89 7.15
N ASN A 177 32.61 -9.85 6.91
CA ASN A 177 32.21 -10.91 7.86
C ASN A 177 31.72 -10.39 9.23
N GLN A 178 31.06 -9.23 9.27
CA GLN A 178 30.59 -8.60 10.51
C GLN A 178 29.21 -9.08 10.97
N TYR A 179 28.52 -9.89 10.17
CA TYR A 179 27.26 -10.53 10.56
C TYR A 179 27.51 -11.99 10.95
N PRO A 180 27.37 -12.35 12.25
CA PRO A 180 27.61 -13.73 12.71
C PRO A 180 26.67 -14.75 12.07
N ASP A 181 25.43 -14.33 11.80
CA ASP A 181 24.38 -15.16 11.18
C ASP A 181 24.50 -15.22 9.65
N GLY A 182 25.49 -14.54 9.06
CA GLY A 182 25.64 -14.42 7.62
C GLY A 182 24.53 -13.59 6.96
N ASP A 183 24.32 -13.85 5.67
CA ASP A 183 23.32 -13.16 4.87
C ASP A 183 21.89 -13.66 5.16
N LYS A 184 20.95 -12.70 5.23
CA LYS A 184 19.51 -12.96 5.40
C LYS A 184 18.70 -12.54 4.17
N CYS A 185 19.27 -11.80 3.22
CA CYS A 185 18.62 -11.41 1.97
C CYS A 185 18.34 -12.61 1.07
N PHE A 186 19.35 -13.41 0.77
CA PHE A 186 19.27 -14.52 -0.18
C PHE A 186 18.27 -15.59 0.26
N PRO A 187 18.21 -16.02 1.53
CA PRO A 187 17.13 -16.88 2.00
C PRO A 187 15.73 -16.28 1.79
N ALA A 188 15.59 -14.95 1.87
CA ALA A 188 14.32 -14.26 1.62
C ALA A 188 13.96 -14.26 0.12
N ILE A 189 14.94 -14.06 -0.75
CA ILE A 189 14.80 -14.22 -2.21
C ILE A 189 14.32 -15.64 -2.52
N GLU A 190 14.98 -16.68 -1.99
CA GLU A 190 14.59 -18.08 -2.22
C GLU A 190 13.16 -18.37 -1.74
N ARG A 191 12.78 -17.91 -0.55
CA ARG A 191 11.41 -18.07 -0.03
C ARG A 191 10.39 -17.40 -0.94
N CYS A 192 10.67 -16.18 -1.40
CA CYS A 192 9.78 -15.45 -2.29
C CYS A 192 9.63 -16.15 -3.65
N LEU A 193 10.74 -16.55 -4.27
CA LEU A 193 10.74 -17.20 -5.57
C LEU A 193 10.07 -18.59 -5.55
N LYS A 194 10.18 -19.34 -4.45
CA LYS A 194 9.46 -20.61 -4.25
C LYS A 194 7.94 -20.47 -4.40
N LYS A 195 7.36 -19.29 -4.10
CA LYS A 195 5.92 -19.03 -4.31
C LYS A 195 5.53 -19.11 -5.79
N PHE A 196 6.47 -18.92 -6.71
CA PHE A 196 6.26 -18.88 -8.16
C PHE A 196 6.79 -20.13 -8.89
N ALA A 197 7.23 -21.17 -8.17
CA ALA A 197 7.77 -22.38 -8.76
C ALA A 197 6.79 -23.13 -9.69
N SER A 198 5.47 -22.92 -9.51
CA SER A 198 4.44 -23.48 -10.41
C SER A 198 4.29 -22.69 -11.73
N SER A 199 4.86 -21.48 -11.81
CA SER A 199 4.69 -20.55 -12.93
C SER A 199 5.96 -20.38 -13.77
N ALA A 200 7.13 -20.77 -13.25
CA ALA A 200 8.40 -20.72 -13.95
C ALA A 200 9.35 -21.79 -13.41
N ASP A 201 10.22 -22.31 -14.29
CA ASP A 201 11.34 -23.16 -13.87
C ASP A 201 12.52 -22.29 -13.47
N LEU A 202 12.99 -22.42 -12.22
CA LEU A 202 13.93 -21.49 -11.61
C LEU A 202 15.27 -22.18 -11.31
N THR A 203 16.33 -21.70 -11.93
CA THR A 203 17.71 -22.03 -11.54
C THR A 203 18.25 -20.89 -10.69
N ILE A 204 18.37 -21.09 -9.38
CA ILE A 204 18.87 -20.05 -8.45
C ILE A 204 20.33 -20.34 -8.12
N THR A 205 21.22 -19.40 -8.44
CA THR A 205 22.65 -19.51 -8.13
C THR A 205 22.98 -18.89 -6.77
N PRO A 206 24.00 -19.41 -6.04
CA PRO A 206 24.47 -18.80 -4.80
C PRO A 206 24.85 -17.32 -4.98
N PRO A 207 24.62 -16.47 -3.97
CA PRO A 207 24.83 -15.04 -4.11
C PRO A 207 26.32 -14.69 -4.20
N THR A 208 26.65 -13.67 -4.96
CA THR A 208 27.98 -13.01 -4.91
C THR A 208 27.91 -11.84 -3.93
N ILE A 209 28.75 -11.81 -2.90
CA ILE A 209 28.77 -10.73 -1.89
C ILE A 209 29.87 -9.73 -2.25
N ILE A 210 29.52 -8.44 -2.31
CA ILE A 210 30.43 -7.34 -2.66
C ILE A 210 30.25 -6.14 -1.70
N PRO A 211 31.25 -5.24 -1.57
CA PRO A 211 31.13 -4.02 -0.78
C PRO A 211 30.22 -2.97 -1.44
N ASP A 212 29.77 -1.99 -0.65
CA ASP A 212 28.98 -0.83 -1.09
C ASP A 212 29.91 0.21 -1.78
N ASP A 213 30.38 -0.15 -2.96
CA ASP A 213 31.22 0.70 -3.81
C ASP A 213 30.69 0.71 -5.25
N LYS A 214 30.40 1.91 -5.77
CA LYS A 214 29.82 2.09 -7.11
C LYS A 214 30.60 1.39 -8.21
N SER A 215 31.94 1.46 -8.18
CA SER A 215 32.79 0.89 -9.24
C SER A 215 32.78 -0.64 -9.20
N THR A 216 32.80 -1.22 -8.00
CA THR A 216 32.74 -2.66 -7.76
C THR A 216 31.37 -3.21 -8.14
N ILE A 217 30.29 -2.52 -7.77
CA ILE A 217 28.92 -2.90 -8.16
C ILE A 217 28.79 -2.87 -9.68
N THR A 218 29.17 -1.77 -10.33
CA THR A 218 29.03 -1.61 -11.79
C THR A 218 29.80 -2.70 -12.54
N SER A 219 31.07 -2.94 -12.20
CA SER A 219 31.89 -3.96 -12.87
C SER A 219 31.36 -5.38 -12.65
N THR A 220 30.88 -5.71 -11.44
CA THR A 220 30.27 -7.00 -11.13
C THR A 220 28.99 -7.22 -11.94
N LEU A 221 28.10 -6.22 -12.00
CA LEU A 221 26.86 -6.34 -12.77
C LEU A 221 27.14 -6.51 -14.26
N SER A 222 28.05 -5.70 -14.83
CA SER A 222 28.48 -5.85 -16.23
C SER A 222 29.03 -7.24 -16.53
N GLN A 223 29.87 -7.79 -15.64
CA GLN A 223 30.42 -9.13 -15.80
C GLN A 223 29.33 -10.21 -15.78
N LYS A 224 28.37 -10.11 -14.85
CA LYS A 224 27.25 -11.08 -14.77
C LYS A 224 26.35 -11.00 -16.00
N ILE A 225 26.04 -9.79 -16.50
CA ILE A 225 25.28 -9.60 -17.74
C ILE A 225 26.01 -10.26 -18.91
N ALA A 226 27.28 -9.94 -19.13
CA ALA A 226 28.07 -10.49 -20.23
C ALA A 226 28.20 -12.02 -20.19
N SER A 227 28.27 -12.62 -19.00
CA SER A 227 28.28 -14.09 -18.86
C SER A 227 26.92 -14.76 -19.14
N SER A 228 25.84 -13.99 -19.13
CA SER A 228 24.46 -14.49 -19.26
C SER A 228 23.89 -14.37 -20.67
N THR A 229 24.51 -13.58 -21.55
CA THR A 229 24.04 -13.28 -22.91
C THR A 229 24.45 -14.32 -23.97
N SER A 230 24.94 -15.49 -23.54
CA SER A 230 25.37 -16.55 -24.47
C SER A 230 24.18 -17.20 -25.18
N THR A 231 24.19 -17.12 -26.51
CA THR A 231 23.13 -17.48 -27.45
C THR A 231 22.81 -18.99 -27.39
N SER A 232 21.74 -19.38 -26.69
CA SER A 232 21.18 -20.73 -26.85
C SER A 232 20.10 -20.71 -27.93
N SER A 233 20.40 -21.25 -29.11
CA SER A 233 19.44 -21.49 -30.20
C SER A 233 18.53 -22.69 -29.88
N THR A 234 17.80 -22.62 -28.77
CA THR A 234 16.85 -23.64 -28.33
C THR A 234 15.44 -23.05 -28.43
N SER A 235 14.44 -23.87 -28.72
CA SER A 235 13.02 -23.46 -28.82
C SER A 235 12.43 -22.86 -27.55
N ASN A 236 13.17 -22.86 -26.43
CA ASN A 236 12.78 -22.22 -25.17
C ASN A 236 14.03 -21.61 -24.50
N PRO A 237 14.42 -20.36 -24.84
CA PRO A 237 15.65 -19.76 -24.34
C PRO A 237 15.56 -19.46 -22.83
N THR A 238 16.61 -19.80 -22.08
CA THR A 238 16.71 -19.45 -20.66
C THR A 238 16.92 -17.94 -20.53
N LYS A 239 15.99 -17.24 -19.88
CA LYS A 239 16.13 -15.81 -19.57
C LYS A 239 16.81 -15.63 -18.23
N THR A 240 17.60 -14.56 -18.07
CA THR A 240 18.34 -14.30 -16.83
C THR A 240 17.75 -13.12 -16.07
N ILE A 241 17.66 -13.27 -14.76
CA ILE A 241 17.26 -12.24 -13.80
C ILE A 241 18.44 -11.98 -12.87
N LEU A 242 18.87 -10.72 -12.80
CA LEU A 242 19.93 -10.25 -11.94
C LEU A 242 19.33 -9.37 -10.85
N LEU A 243 19.34 -9.88 -9.63
CA LEU A 243 18.83 -9.19 -8.44
C LEU A 243 20.02 -8.65 -7.65
N THR A 244 19.94 -7.40 -7.23
CA THR A 244 20.82 -6.89 -6.18
C THR A 244 20.08 -6.79 -4.86
N CYS A 245 20.74 -7.04 -3.72
CA CYS A 245 20.18 -6.79 -2.40
C CYS A 245 21.07 -5.80 -1.64
N GLY A 246 20.52 -4.65 -1.24
CA GLY A 246 21.25 -3.65 -0.46
C GLY A 246 21.76 -2.46 -1.26
N GLY A 247 22.24 -1.45 -0.54
CA GLY A 247 22.76 -0.21 -1.11
C GLY A 247 21.72 0.70 -1.77
N THR A 248 20.43 0.57 -1.45
CA THR A 248 19.32 1.38 -2.02
C THR A 248 18.75 2.46 -1.09
N GLY A 249 19.27 2.60 0.14
CA GLY A 249 18.81 3.58 1.12
C GLY A 249 19.37 5.00 0.91
N PHE A 250 19.34 5.82 1.96
CA PHE A 250 19.87 7.20 1.94
C PHE A 250 21.29 7.34 2.51
N SER A 251 21.94 6.24 2.88
CA SER A 251 23.33 6.30 3.37
C SER A 251 24.24 6.85 2.26
N PRO A 252 25.28 7.64 2.57
CA PRO A 252 26.26 8.08 1.57
C PRO A 252 26.96 6.92 0.83
N ARG A 253 26.97 5.73 1.43
CA ARG A 253 27.53 4.49 0.83
C ARG A 253 26.53 3.77 -0.09
N ASP A 254 25.23 4.01 0.08
CA ASP A 254 24.18 3.37 -0.71
C ASP A 254 24.26 3.88 -2.16
N THR A 255 24.92 3.14 -3.03
CA THR A 255 25.21 3.54 -4.42
C THR A 255 24.76 2.52 -5.46
N THR A 256 23.99 1.51 -5.05
CA THR A 256 23.48 0.45 -5.94
C THR A 256 22.59 0.98 -7.07
N PRO A 257 21.65 1.92 -6.84
CA PRO A 257 20.87 2.54 -7.91
C PRO A 257 21.75 3.29 -8.92
N GLU A 258 22.70 4.08 -8.43
CA GLU A 258 23.63 4.85 -9.26
C GLU A 258 24.53 3.96 -10.10
N ALA A 259 25.01 2.84 -9.54
CA ALA A 259 25.78 1.84 -10.25
C ALA A 259 24.95 1.17 -11.34
N THR A 260 23.72 0.78 -11.03
CA THR A 260 22.78 0.13 -11.97
C THR A 260 22.47 1.05 -13.15
N LEU A 261 22.16 2.33 -12.89
CA LEU A 261 21.90 3.32 -13.93
C LEU A 261 23.13 3.62 -14.81
N SER A 262 24.35 3.45 -14.27
CA SER A 262 25.58 3.65 -15.03
C SER A 262 25.79 2.59 -16.13
N LEU A 263 25.06 1.48 -16.09
CA LEU A 263 25.09 0.42 -17.11
C LEU A 263 24.38 0.80 -18.42
N SER A 264 23.68 1.95 -18.46
CA SER A 264 22.87 2.39 -19.61
C SER A 264 21.83 1.33 -20.00
N LEU A 265 20.81 1.17 -19.15
CA LEU A 265 19.72 0.22 -19.35
C LEU A 265 19.02 0.44 -20.70
N ASP A 266 18.72 -0.64 -21.41
CA ASP A 266 18.06 -0.59 -22.71
C ASP A 266 16.57 -0.26 -22.54
N LYS A 267 15.97 -0.78 -21.47
CA LYS A 267 14.59 -0.45 -21.05
C LYS A 267 14.56 -0.15 -19.56
N ASN A 268 13.77 0.85 -19.17
CA ASN A 268 13.54 1.20 -17.77
C ASN A 268 12.16 0.72 -17.32
N PHE A 269 12.11 -0.03 -16.23
CA PHE A 269 10.87 -0.53 -15.62
C PHE A 269 10.50 0.27 -14.37
N THR A 270 10.62 1.59 -14.44
CA THR A 270 10.39 2.52 -13.32
C THR A 270 9.02 2.32 -12.67
N GLN A 271 7.98 2.04 -13.46
CA GLN A 271 6.63 1.84 -12.94
C GLN A 271 6.47 0.53 -12.17
N LEU A 272 7.19 -0.52 -12.57
CA LEU A 272 7.14 -1.82 -11.90
C LEU A 272 7.72 -1.71 -10.48
N ILE A 273 8.92 -1.13 -10.36
CA ILE A 273 9.56 -0.94 -9.05
C ILE A 273 8.79 0.09 -8.19
N SER A 274 8.29 1.17 -8.78
CA SER A 274 7.50 2.18 -8.04
C SER A 274 6.18 1.60 -7.52
N HIS A 275 5.50 0.76 -8.32
CA HIS A 275 4.29 0.07 -7.88
C HIS A 275 4.59 -0.88 -6.72
N SER A 276 5.64 -1.68 -6.86
CA SER A 276 6.09 -2.64 -5.85
C SER A 276 6.43 -1.95 -4.51
N LEU A 277 7.18 -0.83 -4.57
CA LEU A 277 7.51 -0.03 -3.39
C LEU A 277 6.27 0.63 -2.78
N ARG A 278 5.33 1.11 -3.60
CA ARG A 278 4.04 1.66 -3.14
C ARG A 278 3.26 0.60 -2.36
N VAL A 279 3.09 -0.60 -2.92
CA VAL A 279 2.37 -1.70 -2.27
C VAL A 279 3.06 -2.09 -0.97
N SER A 280 4.39 -2.24 -0.98
CA SER A 280 5.17 -2.52 0.23
C SER A 280 5.03 -1.43 1.29
N SER A 281 4.88 -0.18 0.88
CA SER A 281 4.70 0.97 1.79
C SER A 281 3.34 1.05 2.47
N GLU A 282 2.36 0.25 2.02
CA GLU A 282 1.07 0.13 2.71
C GLU A 282 1.22 -0.57 4.08
N ASP A 283 2.20 -1.48 4.20
CA ASP A 283 2.50 -2.23 5.43
C ASP A 283 3.70 -1.66 6.20
N ASP A 284 4.78 -1.27 5.49
CA ASP A 284 5.95 -0.62 6.09
C ASP A 284 6.29 0.67 5.34
N VAL A 285 5.94 1.82 5.94
CA VAL A 285 6.24 3.16 5.40
C VAL A 285 7.70 3.32 5.01
N MET A 286 8.65 2.65 5.69
CA MET A 286 10.07 2.74 5.38
C MET A 286 10.44 2.15 4.01
N ALA A 287 9.60 1.28 3.43
CA ALA A 287 9.79 0.76 2.08
C ALA A 287 9.80 1.90 1.04
N SER A 288 9.06 2.98 1.27
CA SER A 288 9.02 4.16 0.37
C SER A 288 10.36 4.90 0.25
N LEU A 289 11.31 4.64 1.15
CA LEU A 289 12.63 5.28 1.14
C LEU A 289 13.64 4.57 0.23
N SER A 290 13.33 3.37 -0.26
CA SER A 290 14.21 2.65 -1.17
C SER A 290 14.27 3.39 -2.52
N ARG A 291 15.49 3.63 -3.01
CA ARG A 291 15.78 4.24 -4.32
C ARG A 291 16.03 3.21 -5.41
N GLY A 292 15.58 1.97 -5.20
CA GLY A 292 15.86 0.85 -6.11
C GLY A 292 15.41 1.12 -7.55
N VAL A 293 16.22 0.68 -8.51
CA VAL A 293 15.94 0.78 -9.95
C VAL A 293 15.68 -0.61 -10.52
N CYS A 294 14.82 -0.67 -11.54
CA CYS A 294 14.51 -1.89 -12.27
C CYS A 294 14.50 -1.60 -13.79
N GLY A 295 15.01 -2.54 -14.58
CA GLY A 295 15.09 -2.40 -16.03
C GLY A 295 15.67 -3.63 -16.72
N GLU A 296 16.05 -3.47 -17.98
CA GLU A 296 16.62 -4.53 -18.81
C GLU A 296 17.94 -4.05 -19.42
N LYS A 297 18.94 -4.94 -19.48
CA LYS A 297 20.17 -4.72 -20.22
C LYS A 297 20.58 -6.00 -20.94
N GLU A 298 20.74 -5.93 -22.26
CA GLU A 298 21.15 -7.04 -23.12
C GLU A 298 20.28 -8.30 -22.92
N GLY A 299 18.96 -8.12 -22.72
CA GLY A 299 18.04 -9.23 -22.47
C GLY A 299 18.11 -9.83 -21.06
N VAL A 300 18.88 -9.25 -20.14
CA VAL A 300 18.88 -9.59 -18.71
C VAL A 300 17.96 -8.62 -17.97
N PHE A 301 17.05 -9.15 -17.15
CA PHE A 301 16.23 -8.34 -16.26
C PHE A 301 17.03 -7.96 -15.01
N LEU A 302 17.06 -6.69 -14.65
CA LEU A 302 17.74 -6.17 -13.46
C LEU A 302 16.74 -5.56 -12.48
N CYS A 303 16.90 -5.85 -11.20
CA CYS A 303 16.15 -5.17 -10.14
C CYS A 303 16.96 -5.01 -8.87
N ASN A 304 16.98 -3.79 -8.32
CA ASN A 304 17.55 -3.53 -7.01
C ASN A 304 16.51 -3.76 -5.91
N LEU A 305 16.83 -4.64 -4.98
CA LEU A 305 16.01 -4.97 -3.82
C LEU A 305 16.59 -4.30 -2.55
N PRO A 306 15.73 -3.95 -1.58
CA PRO A 306 16.19 -3.42 -0.29
C PRO A 306 17.08 -4.42 0.46
N GLY A 307 17.96 -3.94 1.35
CA GLY A 307 18.87 -4.79 2.13
C GLY A 307 18.25 -5.52 3.33
N LYS A 308 16.94 -5.42 3.55
CA LYS A 308 16.23 -6.10 4.65
C LYS A 308 15.40 -7.26 4.10
N PRO A 309 15.38 -8.44 4.75
CA PRO A 309 14.63 -9.62 4.30
C PRO A 309 13.15 -9.34 4.02
N GLU A 310 12.47 -8.58 4.88
CA GLU A 310 11.07 -8.24 4.73
C GLU A 310 10.84 -7.32 3.52
N GLY A 311 11.76 -6.38 3.28
CA GLY A 311 11.73 -5.50 2.12
C GLY A 311 12.03 -6.22 0.81
N VAL A 312 12.89 -7.24 0.85
CA VAL A 312 13.12 -8.15 -0.29
C VAL A 312 11.84 -8.86 -0.68
N GLU A 313 11.17 -9.50 0.28
CA GLU A 313 9.95 -10.28 0.01
C GLU A 313 8.83 -9.38 -0.53
N GLY A 314 8.58 -8.23 0.12
CA GLY A 314 7.56 -7.28 -0.32
C GLY A 314 7.81 -6.75 -1.74
N VAL A 315 9.07 -6.41 -2.04
CA VAL A 315 9.39 -5.84 -3.36
C VAL A 315 9.40 -6.91 -4.45
N LEU A 316 10.07 -8.03 -4.20
CA LEU A 316 10.27 -9.08 -5.19
C LEU A 316 8.95 -9.75 -5.56
N GLU A 317 8.00 -9.91 -4.63
CA GLU A 317 6.72 -10.56 -4.92
C GLU A 317 5.92 -9.81 -6.01
N GLU A 318 5.87 -8.47 -5.94
CA GLU A 318 5.19 -7.67 -6.97
C GLU A 318 6.01 -7.56 -8.27
N VAL A 319 7.33 -7.43 -8.16
CA VAL A 319 8.22 -7.38 -9.33
C VAL A 319 8.13 -8.69 -10.12
N PHE A 320 8.12 -9.84 -9.44
CA PHE A 320 8.18 -11.15 -10.08
C PHE A 320 6.93 -11.45 -10.91
N LYS A 321 5.76 -10.91 -10.53
CA LYS A 321 4.56 -10.96 -11.38
C LYS A 321 4.83 -10.33 -12.74
N GLY A 322 5.50 -9.18 -12.79
CA GLY A 322 5.91 -8.52 -14.04
C GLY A 322 7.03 -9.28 -14.78
N VAL A 323 7.94 -9.92 -14.05
CA VAL A 323 8.99 -10.77 -14.63
C VAL A 323 8.39 -11.94 -15.41
N LEU A 324 7.32 -12.57 -14.93
CA LEU A 324 6.65 -13.66 -15.66
C LEU A 324 6.13 -13.21 -17.03
N TRP A 325 5.63 -11.97 -17.11
CA TRP A 325 5.23 -11.36 -18.39
C TRP A 325 6.42 -11.11 -19.30
N TRP A 326 7.42 -10.41 -18.78
CA TRP A 326 8.66 -10.11 -19.49
C TRP A 326 9.34 -11.40 -20.00
N ALA A 327 9.26 -12.48 -19.23
CA ALA A 327 9.86 -13.75 -19.57
C ALA A 327 9.09 -14.50 -20.67
N GLY A 328 7.76 -14.38 -20.68
CA GLY A 328 6.89 -15.07 -21.64
C GLY A 328 6.60 -14.30 -22.93
N GLU A 329 7.04 -13.05 -23.08
CA GLU A 329 7.03 -12.36 -24.38
C GLU A 329 7.98 -13.08 -25.37
N GLU A 330 7.39 -13.64 -26.44
CA GLU A 330 8.07 -14.13 -27.65
C GLU A 330 8.49 -12.99 -28.58
#